data_AF-A0A315V5Y7-F1
#
_entry.id   AF-A0A315V5Y7-F1
#
_cell.length_a   1.000
_cell.length_b   1.000
_cell.length_c   1.000
_cell.angle_alpha   90.00
_cell.angle_beta   90.00
_cell.angle_gamma   90.00
#
_symmetry.space_group_name_H-M   'P 1'
#
loop_
_entity.id
_entity.type
_entity.pdbx_description
1 polymer ?
#
loop_
_entity_poly.entity_id
_entity_poly.type
_entity_poly.pdbx_seq_one_letter_code
_entity_poly.pdbx_strand_id
1 'polypeptide(L)'
;MSRCLKGNVLHLYGDSTIRQWCEYLTETSPGLKTFDLKSPKQNGPFLPLDYPNNILVSFRCHGPPICFSSVSANQLRYIANELDAPLGGTHTVVVIGIWTHFSTFPR
;
A
#
# COMPACT_ATOMS: atom_id res chain seq x y z
N MET A 1 2.18 -6.36 17.15
CA MET A 1 2.31 -6.57 15.69
C MET A 1 3.73 -6.77 15.19
N SER A 2 4.75 -6.08 15.75
CA SER A 2 6.11 -6.11 15.16
C SER A 2 6.69 -7.50 14.91
N ARG A 3 6.42 -8.50 15.77
CA ARG A 3 6.95 -9.87 15.60
C ARG A 3 6.50 -10.56 14.30
N CYS A 4 5.28 -10.30 13.82
CA CYS A 4 4.76 -10.94 12.59
C CYS A 4 5.21 -10.21 11.31
N LEU A 5 5.61 -8.95 11.41
CA LEU A 5 6.06 -8.14 10.28
C LEU A 5 7.59 -8.19 10.10
N LYS A 6 8.32 -8.55 11.15
CA LYS A 6 9.78 -8.58 11.16
C LYS A 6 10.34 -9.40 10.00
N GLY A 7 11.24 -8.79 9.24
CA GLY A 7 11.90 -9.41 8.09
C GLY A 7 11.05 -9.47 6.82
N ASN A 8 9.82 -8.94 6.82
CA ASN A 8 8.92 -9.01 5.68
C ASN A 8 8.85 -7.70 4.90
N VAL A 9 8.64 -7.84 3.59
CA VAL A 9 8.31 -6.77 2.66
C VAL A 9 6.84 -6.89 2.29
N LEU A 10 6.06 -5.85 2.60
CA LEU A 10 4.63 -5.79 2.38
C LEU A 10 4.31 -4.84 1.23
N HIS A 11 3.68 -5.35 0.18
CA HIS A 11 3.17 -4.57 -0.94
C HIS A 11 1.64 -4.46 -0.86
N LEU A 12 1.15 -3.27 -0.50
CA LEU A 12 -0.26 -2.96 -0.33
C LEU A 12 -0.77 -2.20 -1.55
N TYR A 13 -1.72 -2.81 -2.27
CA TYR A 13 -2.38 -2.22 -3.42
C TYR A 13 -3.88 -2.10 -3.15
N GLY A 14 -4.44 -0.91 -3.21
CA GLY A 14 -5.87 -0.78 -2.95
C GLY A 14 -6.45 0.62 -2.94
N ASP A 15 -7.72 0.70 -2.57
CA ASP A 15 -8.43 1.95 -2.32
C ASP A 15 -8.17 2.48 -0.88
N SER A 16 -9.09 3.32 -0.39
CA SER A 16 -8.99 3.92 0.94
C SER A 16 -8.89 2.88 2.06
N THR A 17 -9.45 1.68 1.91
CA THR A 17 -9.39 0.65 2.94
C THR A 17 -7.96 0.14 3.11
N ILE A 18 -7.26 -0.15 2.01
CA ILE A 18 -5.86 -0.60 2.07
C ILE A 18 -4.93 0.53 2.52
N ARG A 19 -5.23 1.78 2.13
CA ARG A 19 -4.53 2.97 2.64
C ARG A 19 -4.61 3.06 4.17
N GLN A 20 -5.82 2.92 4.72
CA GLN A 20 -6.06 2.97 6.17
C GLN A 20 -5.35 1.84 6.91
N TRP A 21 -5.25 0.65 6.31
CA TRP A 21 -4.42 -0.43 6.87
C TRP A 21 -2.94 -0.04 6.93
N CYS A 22 -2.39 0.59 5.88
CA CYS A 22 -1.02 1.09 5.89
C CYS A 22 -0.79 2.14 7.01
N GLU A 23 -1.74 3.05 7.19
CA GLU A 23 -1.73 4.07 8.25
C GLU A 23 -1.75 3.40 9.63
N TYR A 24 -2.69 2.49 9.85
CA TYR A 24 -2.81 1.74 11.10
C TYR A 24 -1.53 0.95 11.43
N LEU A 25 -0.92 0.27 10.45
CA LEU A 25 0.33 -0.46 10.67
C LEU A 25 1.47 0.48 11.08
N THR A 26 1.52 1.68 10.49
CA THR A 26 2.53 2.71 10.82
C THR A 26 2.30 3.30 12.20
N GLU A 27 1.06 3.58 12.58
CA GLU A 27 0.71 4.16 13.88
C GLU A 27 0.90 3.15 15.03
N THR A 28 0.60 1.87 14.80
CA THR A 28 0.67 0.82 15.82
C THR A 28 2.04 0.15 15.95
N SER A 29 2.99 0.45 15.06
CA SER A 29 4.34 -0.10 15.06
C SER A 29 5.38 1.00 15.31
N PRO A 30 5.89 1.17 16.54
CA PRO A 30 6.74 2.32 16.91
C PRO A 30 7.98 2.52 16.05
N GLY A 31 8.58 1.43 15.55
CA GLY A 31 9.78 1.44 14.70
C GLY A 31 9.50 1.67 13.21
N LEU A 32 8.24 1.55 12.78
CA LEU A 32 7.84 1.75 11.39
C LEU A 32 7.57 3.24 11.15
N LYS A 33 8.41 3.87 10.33
CA LYS A 33 8.33 5.31 10.03
C LYS A 33 8.17 5.54 8.54
N THR A 34 7.22 6.40 8.17
CA THR A 34 7.00 6.78 6.77
C THR A 34 8.15 7.62 6.25
N PHE A 35 8.77 7.15 5.16
CA PHE A 35 9.65 7.97 4.36
C PHE A 35 8.84 9.00 3.57
N ASP A 36 9.20 10.28 3.68
CA ASP A 36 8.44 11.37 3.07
C ASP A 36 8.71 11.47 1.56
N LEU A 37 7.81 10.87 0.78
CA LEU A 37 7.79 10.92 -0.68
C LEU A 37 7.12 12.18 -1.24
N LYS A 38 6.77 13.17 -0.41
CA LYS A 38 5.99 14.37 -0.80
C LYS A 38 4.68 14.03 -1.53
N SER A 39 4.10 12.89 -1.18
CA SER A 39 2.92 12.33 -1.83
C SER A 39 1.62 12.83 -1.19
N PRO A 40 0.52 12.97 -1.95
CA PRO A 40 -0.77 13.37 -1.40
C PRO A 40 -1.26 12.39 -0.32
N LYS A 41 -1.70 12.90 0.83
CA LYS A 41 -2.19 12.09 1.96
C LYS A 41 -3.35 11.15 1.59
N GLN A 42 -4.16 11.50 0.59
CA GLN A 42 -5.34 10.72 0.25
C GLN A 42 -5.03 9.51 -0.65
N ASN A 43 -3.96 9.61 -1.46
CA ASN A 43 -3.73 8.70 -2.59
C ASN A 43 -2.37 8.00 -2.54
N GLY A 44 -1.46 8.46 -1.67
CA GLY A 44 -0.09 7.97 -1.64
C GLY A 44 0.69 8.36 -2.92
N PRO A 45 1.78 7.65 -3.24
CA PRO A 45 2.28 6.45 -2.57
C PRO A 45 2.81 6.69 -1.15
N PHE A 46 2.87 5.63 -0.33
CA PHE A 46 3.52 5.66 0.98
C PHE A 46 4.61 4.60 1.08
N LEU A 47 5.66 4.89 1.85
CA LEU A 47 6.77 3.96 2.10
C LEU A 47 7.19 3.95 3.59
N PRO A 48 6.43 3.28 4.48
CA PRO A 48 6.89 3.04 5.85
C PRO A 48 8.03 2.02 5.94
N LEU A 49 9.04 2.32 6.75
CA LEU A 49 10.27 1.55 6.93
C LEU A 49 10.63 1.36 8.41
N ASP A 50 11.08 0.17 8.77
CA ASP A 50 11.70 -0.15 10.07
C ASP A 50 13.02 -0.87 9.80
N TYR A 51 14.12 -0.11 9.78
CA TYR A 51 15.45 -0.66 9.48
C TYR A 51 15.91 -1.70 10.50
N PRO A 52 15.80 -1.48 11.84
CA PRO A 52 16.19 -2.48 12.84
C PRO A 52 15.47 -3.82 12.70
N ASN A 53 14.20 -3.82 12.29
CA ASN A 53 13.40 -5.03 12.14
C ASN A 53 13.32 -5.53 10.69
N ASN A 54 14.02 -4.89 9.74
CA ASN A 54 13.99 -5.19 8.33
C ASN A 54 12.56 -5.29 7.78
N ILE A 55 11.74 -4.27 8.02
CA ILE A 55 10.36 -4.20 7.57
C ILE A 55 10.25 -3.08 6.53
N LEU A 56 9.68 -3.43 5.37
CA LEU A 56 9.27 -2.45 4.36
C LEU A 56 7.78 -2.62 4.12
N VAL A 57 7.04 -1.51 4.18
CA VAL A 57 5.65 -1.45 3.73
C VAL A 57 5.59 -0.45 2.58
N SER A 58 4.95 -0.82 1.49
CA SER A 58 4.68 0.10 0.38
C SER A 58 3.18 0.12 0.12
N PHE A 59 2.59 1.31 0.01
CA PHE A 59 1.20 1.48 -0.40
C PHE A 59 1.11 2.21 -1.74
N ARG A 60 0.29 1.68 -2.65
CA ARG A 60 -0.11 2.36 -3.90
C ARG A 60 -1.62 2.23 -4.12
N CYS A 61 -2.24 3.35 -4.54
CA CYS A 61 -3.61 3.32 -5.03
C CYS A 61 -3.68 2.68 -6.42
N HIS A 62 -4.66 1.80 -6.66
CA HIS A 62 -4.89 1.16 -7.97
C HIS A 62 -5.70 2.02 -8.96
N GLY A 63 -5.88 3.30 -8.67
CA GLY A 63 -6.63 4.25 -9.49
C GLY A 63 -7.88 4.79 -8.79
N PRO A 64 -8.42 5.93 -9.24
CA PRO A 64 -9.50 6.62 -8.56
C PRO A 64 -10.83 5.85 -8.69
N PRO A 65 -11.47 5.40 -7.59
CA PRO A 65 -12.90 5.18 -7.56
C PRO A 65 -13.65 6.52 -7.57
N ILE A 66 -14.98 6.47 -7.70
CA ILE A 66 -15.91 7.61 -7.87
C ILE A 66 -15.72 8.78 -6.86
N CYS A 67 -15.06 8.56 -5.72
CA CYS A 67 -14.81 9.55 -4.66
C CYS A 67 -13.32 9.76 -4.33
N PHE A 68 -12.42 9.69 -5.31
CA PHE A 68 -10.99 9.99 -5.13
C PHE A 68 -10.64 11.42 -5.58
N SER A 69 -9.63 12.01 -4.92
CA SER A 69 -9.00 13.23 -5.44
C SER A 69 -8.16 12.90 -6.67
N SER A 70 -7.93 13.88 -7.54
CA SER A 70 -7.18 13.69 -8.78
C SER A 70 -5.82 13.01 -8.54
N VAL A 71 -5.57 11.92 -9.26
CA VAL A 71 -4.30 11.21 -9.27
C VAL A 71 -3.59 11.57 -10.57
N SER A 72 -2.31 11.93 -10.49
CA SER A 72 -1.49 12.15 -11.68
C SER A 72 -1.41 10.87 -12.51
N ALA A 73 -1.55 10.97 -13.83
CA ALA A 73 -1.52 9.81 -14.72
C ALA A 73 -0.23 8.99 -14.58
N ASN A 74 0.90 9.63 -14.26
CA ASN A 74 2.18 8.93 -14.01
C ASN A 74 2.21 8.10 -12.72
N GLN A 75 1.23 8.28 -11.81
CA GLN A 75 1.06 7.47 -10.60
C GLN A 75 0.03 6.35 -10.78
N LEU A 76 -0.73 6.35 -11.88
CA LEU A 76 -1.67 5.27 -12.18
C LEU A 76 -0.89 4.07 -12.70
N ARG A 77 -0.86 3.01 -11.90
CA ARG A 77 -0.16 1.77 -12.23
C ARG A 77 -1.11 0.60 -12.02
N TYR A 78 -1.26 -0.24 -13.04
CA TYR A 78 -2.05 -1.46 -12.91
C TYR A 78 -1.40 -2.38 -11.88
N ILE A 79 -2.19 -2.91 -10.95
CA ILE A 79 -1.69 -3.85 -9.93
C ILE A 79 -0.98 -5.02 -10.60
N ALA A 80 -1.54 -5.56 -11.69
CA ALA A 80 -0.93 -6.65 -12.45
C ALA A 80 0.53 -6.35 -12.83
N ASN A 81 0.81 -5.17 -13.40
CA ASN A 81 2.17 -4.77 -13.78
C ASN A 81 3.09 -4.59 -12.57
N GLU A 82 2.55 -4.18 -11.42
CA GLU A 82 3.33 -4.05 -10.19
C GLU A 82 3.66 -5.40 -9.57
N LEU A 83 2.86 -6.45 -9.83
CA LEU A 83 3.14 -7.81 -9.34
C LEU A 83 4.28 -8.49 -10.10
N ASP A 84 4.60 -8.02 -11.31
CA ASP A 84 5.73 -8.53 -12.09
C ASP A 84 7.09 -8.05 -11.57
N ALA A 85 7.11 -7.00 -10.74
CA ALA A 85 8.35 -6.36 -10.30
C ALA A 85 9.06 -7.07 -9.13
N PRO A 86 8.37 -7.55 -8.07
CA PRO A 86 9.03 -8.27 -6.98
C PRO A 86 9.52 -9.65 -7.44
N LEU A 87 10.72 -10.04 -6.97
CA LEU A 87 11.24 -11.40 -7.13
C LEU A 87 10.40 -12.45 -6.38
N GLY A 88 9.53 -12.01 -5.46
CA GLY A 88 8.76 -12.86 -4.56
C GLY A 88 9.61 -13.48 -3.45
N GLY A 89 9.05 -14.50 -2.77
CA GLY A 89 9.72 -15.26 -1.72
C GLY A 89 8.91 -15.40 -0.44
N THR A 90 9.45 -16.12 0.54
CA THR A 90 8.79 -16.40 1.83
C THR A 90 8.57 -15.16 2.70
N HIS A 91 9.26 -14.07 2.39
CA HIS A 91 9.20 -12.79 3.12
C HIS A 91 8.48 -11.69 2.35
N THR A 92 7.89 -12.01 1.19
CA THR A 92 7.10 -11.05 0.41
C THR A 92 5.63 -11.30 0.67
N VAL A 93 4.93 -10.26 1.13
CA VAL A 93 3.50 -10.28 1.36
C VAL A 93 2.85 -9.28 0.42
N VAL A 94 1.85 -9.73 -0.33
CA VAL A 94 1.06 -8.89 -1.23
C VAL A 94 -0.35 -8.80 -0.69
N VAL A 95 -0.87 -7.58 -0.54
CA VAL A 95 -2.24 -7.30 -0.11
C VAL A 95 -2.94 -6.52 -1.21
N ILE A 96 -4.06 -7.04 -1.71
CA ILE A 96 -4.86 -6.43 -2.77
C ILE A 96 -6.28 -6.20 -2.26
N GLY A 97 -6.77 -4.97 -2.36
CA GLY A 97 -8.16 -4.63 -2.03
C GLY A 97 -8.77 -3.75 -3.11
N ILE A 98 -9.81 -4.23 -3.79
CA ILE A 98 -10.47 -3.58 -4.94
C ILE A 98 -11.94 -3.24 -4.68
N TRP A 99 -12.36 -3.26 -3.41
CA TRP A 99 -13.76 -3.28 -2.97
C TRP A 99 -14.64 -2.22 -3.64
N THR A 100 -14.24 -0.95 -3.60
CA THR A 100 -15.10 0.15 -4.07
C THR A 100 -15.47 0.01 -5.54
N HIS A 101 -14.61 -0.61 -6.37
CA HIS A 101 -14.87 -0.83 -7.78
C HIS A 101 -16.00 -1.83 -8.06
N PHE A 102 -16.33 -2.70 -7.10
CA PHE A 102 -17.40 -3.69 -7.23
C PHE A 102 -18.69 -3.28 -6.52
N SER A 103 -18.67 -2.21 -5.73
CA SER A 103 -19.86 -1.72 -5.03
C SER A 103 -21.03 -1.36 -5.95
N THR A 104 -20.76 -1.05 -7.22
CA THR A 104 -21.77 -0.75 -8.25
C THR A 104 -21.94 -1.85 -9.30
N PHE A 105 -21.35 -3.04 -9.09
CA PHE A 105 -21.44 -4.19 -10.00
C PHE A 105 -22.48 -5.23 -9.52
N PRO A 106 -23.16 -5.96 -10.41
CA PRO A 106 -23.34 -5.69 -11.82
C PRO A 106 -24.56 -4.79 -11.96
N ARG A 107 -24.38 -3.48 -12.10
CA ARG A 107 -25.46 -2.72 -12.74
C ARG A 107 -25.53 -3.06 -14.21
#